data_AF-A0A2H9NVP1-F1
#
_entry.id   AF-A0A2H9NVP1-F1
#
_cell.length_a   1.000
_cell.length_b   1.000
_cell.length_c   1.000
_cell.angle_alpha   90.00
_cell.angle_beta   90.00
_cell.angle_gamma   90.00
#
_symmetry.space_group_name_H-M   'P 1'
#
loop_
_entity.id
_entity.type
_entity.pdbx_description
1 polymer ?
#
loop_
_entity_poly.entity_id
_entity_poly.type
_entity_poly.pdbx_seq_one_letter_code
_entity_poly.pdbx_strand_id
1 'polypeptide(L)'
;MCRKIYSNDNFKSSQWTDLEYEYSAQTHEFLSSHKQYSMTDTNLIEMQKCYSSLWSVWTIKKIESPIIFAISFYYNAWTSHYLEQSGVNLSIMLESLFAPLSNTELSHQIAYNFCWFIGTDIESRRRLYSFCKKFYSLRSKIVHGNVPDQNELVTLIPEMFRHCSDVLKKILLNEELLHIFDDKKKKDEFFKKNIFNHSP
;
A
#
# COMPACT_ATOMS: atom_id res chain seq x y z
N MET A 1 17.58 8.35 11.99
CA MET A 1 16.77 8.90 13.08
C MET A 1 15.32 8.92 12.57
N CYS A 2 14.41 8.18 13.21
CA CYS A 2 13.07 7.89 12.65
C CYS A 2 12.00 8.81 13.29
N ARG A 3 11.11 9.41 12.48
CA ARG A 3 9.98 10.23 12.97
C ARG A 3 8.89 9.32 13.55
N LYS A 4 8.50 9.54 14.81
CA LYS A 4 7.30 8.92 15.39
C LYS A 4 6.11 9.84 15.14
N ILE A 5 5.10 9.31 14.47
CA ILE A 5 3.84 10.01 14.18
C ILE A 5 2.78 9.47 15.14
N TYR A 6 2.15 10.37 15.88
CA TYR A 6 1.08 10.08 16.83
C TYR A 6 -0.29 10.39 16.22
N SER A 7 -1.37 9.88 16.82
CA SER A 7 -2.75 10.06 16.37
C SER A 7 -3.24 11.51 16.32
N ASN A 8 -2.53 12.40 17.02
CA ASN A 8 -2.73 13.84 17.07
C ASN A 8 -1.55 14.62 16.45
N ASP A 9 -0.68 13.95 15.68
CA ASP A 9 0.41 14.60 14.94
C ASP A 9 -0.20 15.50 13.87
N ASN A 10 -0.16 16.80 14.12
CA ASN A 10 -0.64 17.88 13.25
C ASN A 10 0.34 18.19 12.11
N PHE A 11 1.26 17.26 11.84
CA PHE A 11 2.41 17.35 10.95
C PHE A 11 3.46 18.41 11.32
N LYS A 12 3.26 19.25 12.35
CA LYS A 12 4.12 20.40 12.75
C LYS A 12 5.39 20.08 13.52
N SER A 13 5.64 18.83 13.91
CA SER A 13 6.71 18.51 14.88
C SER A 13 7.99 17.93 14.26
N SER A 14 8.12 17.97 12.93
CA SER A 14 9.40 17.73 12.26
C SER A 14 10.12 19.07 12.07
N GLN A 15 11.43 19.13 12.30
CA GLN A 15 12.28 20.30 11.99
C GLN A 15 12.25 20.70 10.50
N TRP A 16 11.64 19.86 9.65
CA TRP A 16 11.37 20.11 8.24
C TRP A 16 10.03 20.82 7.98
N THR A 17 9.18 20.98 8.99
CA THR A 17 7.89 21.70 8.86
C THR A 17 8.08 23.21 8.91
N ASP A 18 9.16 23.70 9.51
CA ASP A 18 9.44 25.13 9.62
C ASP A 18 9.67 25.79 8.25
N LEU A 19 10.20 25.04 7.28
CA LEU A 19 10.36 25.49 5.89
C LEU A 19 9.05 25.68 5.13
N GLU A 20 7.98 24.94 5.49
CA GLU A 20 6.65 25.13 4.88
C GLU A 20 5.82 26.22 5.57
N TYR A 21 6.09 26.52 6.85
CA TYR A 21 5.40 27.62 7.55
C TYR A 21 5.82 29.00 7.05
N GLU A 22 7.02 29.15 6.48
CA GLU A 22 7.43 30.39 5.81
C GLU A 22 6.65 30.67 4.52
N TYR A 23 5.99 29.65 3.94
CA TYR A 23 5.14 29.76 2.74
C TYR A 23 3.63 29.86 3.05
N SER A 24 3.28 30.27 4.27
CA SER A 24 1.92 30.25 4.85
C SER A 24 0.90 31.28 4.33
N ALA A 25 0.89 31.57 3.03
CA ALA A 25 -0.23 32.26 2.38
C ALA A 25 -1.18 31.30 1.64
N GLN A 26 -0.68 30.16 1.13
CA GLN A 26 -1.46 29.24 0.30
C GLN A 26 -2.07 28.05 1.07
N THR A 27 -1.55 27.73 2.26
CA THR A 27 -1.99 26.58 3.08
C THR A 27 -3.36 26.79 3.75
N HIS A 28 -3.82 28.04 3.91
CA HIS A 28 -5.10 28.31 4.56
C HIS A 28 -6.32 27.92 3.69
N GLU A 29 -6.19 28.02 2.37
CA GLU A 29 -7.22 27.61 1.39
C GLU A 29 -7.28 26.09 1.23
N PHE A 30 -6.12 25.41 1.23
CA PHE A 30 -6.03 23.95 1.18
C PHE A 30 -6.60 23.26 2.43
N LEU A 31 -6.35 23.83 3.62
CA LEU A 31 -6.83 23.26 4.89
C LEU A 31 -8.33 23.50 5.12
N SER A 32 -8.92 24.53 4.51
CA SER A 32 -10.35 24.84 4.61
C SER A 32 -11.21 24.05 3.62
N SER A 33 -10.61 23.52 2.53
CA SER A 33 -11.32 22.75 1.51
C SER A 33 -11.47 21.25 1.83
N HIS A 34 -10.84 20.75 2.89
CA HIS A 34 -10.85 19.31 3.24
C HIS A 34 -11.54 19.06 4.58
N LYS A 35 -12.40 18.03 4.60
CA LYS A 35 -13.22 17.68 5.76
C LYS A 35 -12.33 17.16 6.89
N GLN A 36 -12.24 17.90 7.99
CA GLN A 36 -11.58 17.44 9.21
C GLN A 36 -12.39 16.30 9.83
N TYR A 37 -11.75 15.15 10.03
CA TYR A 37 -12.33 14.03 10.77
C TYR A 37 -11.74 14.00 12.17
N SER A 38 -12.58 14.21 13.18
CA SER A 38 -12.20 14.03 14.58
C SER A 38 -12.01 12.53 14.83
N MET A 39 -10.81 12.13 15.24
CA MET A 39 -10.55 10.75 15.65
C MET A 39 -11.23 10.50 16.99
N THR A 40 -12.11 9.50 17.05
CA THR A 40 -12.76 9.08 18.28
C THR A 40 -11.85 8.14 19.07
N ASP A 41 -12.12 7.97 20.37
CA ASP A 41 -11.42 6.98 21.21
C ASP A 41 -11.51 5.57 20.62
N THR A 42 -12.62 5.25 19.93
CA THR A 42 -12.78 3.99 19.20
C THR A 42 -11.75 3.86 18.08
N ASN A 43 -11.51 4.91 17.29
CA ASN A 43 -10.49 4.88 16.23
C ASN A 43 -9.09 4.68 16.81
N LEU A 44 -8.79 5.29 17.96
CA LEU A 44 -7.50 5.14 18.64
C LEU A 44 -7.31 3.71 19.16
N ILE A 45 -8.34 3.11 19.74
CA ILE A 45 -8.31 1.73 20.23
C ILE A 45 -8.14 0.74 19.07
N GLU A 46 -8.83 0.95 17.95
CA GLU A 46 -8.68 0.12 16.76
C GLU A 46 -7.27 0.23 16.17
N MET A 47 -6.72 1.44 16.08
CA MET A 47 -5.33 1.66 15.66
C MET A 47 -4.33 1.03 16.62
N GLN A 48 -4.55 1.13 17.94
CA GLN A 48 -3.71 0.50 18.95
C GLN A 48 -3.74 -1.03 18.83
N LYS A 49 -4.92 -1.63 18.66
CA LYS A 49 -5.05 -3.07 18.43
C LYS A 49 -4.30 -3.49 17.18
N CYS A 50 -4.48 -2.76 16.08
CA CYS A 50 -3.77 -3.01 14.84
C CYS A 50 -2.25 -2.93 15.05
N TYR A 51 -1.77 -1.88 15.72
CA TYR A 51 -0.35 -1.70 16.05
C TYR A 51 0.19 -2.82 16.96
N SER A 52 -0.53 -3.22 18.01
CA SER A 52 -0.13 -4.29 18.93
C SER A 52 -0.08 -5.66 18.23
N SER A 53 -1.06 -5.95 17.37
CA SER A 53 -1.03 -7.14 16.52
C SER A 53 0.20 -7.10 15.61
N LEU A 54 0.47 -5.99 14.93
CA LEU A 54 1.65 -5.83 14.08
C LEU A 54 2.96 -5.96 14.85
N TRP A 55 3.04 -5.38 16.04
CA TRP A 55 4.22 -5.44 16.91
C TRP A 55 4.53 -6.87 17.37
N SER A 56 3.49 -7.63 17.74
CA SER A 56 3.64 -9.03 18.15
C SER A 56 4.13 -9.91 16.99
N VAL A 57 3.66 -9.65 15.77
CA VAL A 57 4.11 -10.37 14.57
C VAL A 57 5.54 -9.95 14.16
N TRP A 58 5.90 -8.67 14.32
CA TRP A 58 7.27 -8.15 14.10
C TRP A 58 8.31 -8.75 15.04
N THR A 59 7.93 -9.09 16.27
CA THR A 59 8.86 -9.56 17.32
C THR A 59 9.01 -11.08 17.38
N ILE A 60 8.08 -11.85 16.80
CA ILE A 60 8.02 -13.32 16.98
C ILE A 60 8.41 -14.12 15.72
N LYS A 61 8.44 -13.53 14.52
CA LYS A 61 8.92 -14.25 13.32
C LYS A 61 9.87 -13.39 12.46
N LYS A 62 11.11 -13.85 12.33
CA LYS A 62 12.05 -13.49 11.25
C LYS A 62 11.30 -13.43 9.92
N ILE A 63 11.29 -12.27 9.24
CA ILE A 63 11.31 -11.94 7.78
C ILE A 63 10.52 -12.84 6.76
N GLU A 64 9.99 -13.99 7.14
CA GLU A 64 9.34 -14.99 6.29
C GLU A 64 7.85 -14.74 6.12
N SER A 65 7.22 -13.91 6.98
CA SER A 65 5.82 -13.49 6.85
C SER A 65 5.66 -12.51 5.68
N PRO A 66 4.90 -12.87 4.63
CA PRO A 66 4.62 -11.97 3.51
C PRO A 66 3.87 -10.71 3.96
N ILE A 67 3.00 -10.80 4.98
CA ILE A 67 2.23 -9.67 5.50
C ILE A 67 3.15 -8.68 6.21
N ILE A 68 4.05 -9.16 7.07
CA ILE A 68 5.01 -8.27 7.73
C ILE A 68 5.91 -7.59 6.72
N PHE A 69 6.35 -8.33 5.70
CA PHE A 69 7.14 -7.78 4.62
C PHE A 69 6.34 -6.69 3.87
N ALA A 70 5.09 -6.97 3.49
CA ALA A 70 4.20 -6.01 2.84
C ALA A 70 4.06 -4.71 3.64
N ILE A 71 3.82 -4.82 4.95
CA ILE A 71 3.58 -3.68 5.84
C ILE A 71 4.86 -2.87 6.03
N SER A 72 6.00 -3.53 6.12
CA SER A 72 7.30 -2.85 6.21
C SER A 72 7.55 -2.00 4.97
N PHE A 73 7.27 -2.53 3.77
CA PHE A 73 7.42 -1.79 2.53
C PHE A 73 6.36 -0.73 2.32
N TYR A 74 5.13 -0.94 2.79
CA TYR A 74 4.11 0.10 2.83
C TYR A 74 4.53 1.27 3.73
N TYR A 75 5.06 0.98 4.92
CA TYR A 75 5.61 2.00 5.82
C TYR A 75 6.77 2.76 5.16
N ASN A 76 7.72 2.04 4.54
CA ASN A 76 8.82 2.67 3.81
C ASN A 76 8.31 3.56 2.67
N ALA A 77 7.26 3.15 1.95
CA ALA A 77 6.65 3.97 0.91
C ALA A 77 6.05 5.27 1.48
N TRP A 78 5.40 5.18 2.64
CA TRP A 78 4.81 6.32 3.33
C TRP A 78 5.86 7.31 3.84
N THR A 79 7.02 6.82 4.31
CA THR A 79 8.09 7.67 4.83
C THR A 79 9.11 8.10 3.77
N SER A 80 8.95 7.69 2.52
CA SER A 80 9.88 8.04 1.43
C SER A 80 9.77 9.52 1.09
N HIS A 81 10.91 10.14 0.77
CA HIS A 81 10.97 11.56 0.36
C HIS A 81 10.66 11.78 -1.12
N TYR A 82 10.81 10.74 -1.94
CA TYR A 82 10.66 10.80 -3.39
C TYR A 82 9.57 9.84 -3.85
N LEU A 83 8.75 10.28 -4.79
CA LEU A 83 7.64 9.50 -5.31
C LEU A 83 8.15 8.21 -5.96
N GLU A 84 9.26 8.25 -6.66
CA GLU A 84 9.92 7.10 -7.26
C GLU A 84 10.22 6.01 -6.23
N GLN A 85 10.76 6.41 -5.08
CA GLN A 85 11.05 5.51 -3.97
C GLN A 85 9.76 4.95 -3.36
N SER A 86 8.73 5.77 -3.19
CA SER A 86 7.40 5.31 -2.78
C SER A 86 6.85 4.27 -3.77
N GLY A 87 6.95 4.51 -5.07
CA GLY A 87 6.49 3.60 -6.12
C GLY A 87 7.22 2.26 -6.10
N VAL A 88 8.54 2.27 -5.93
CA VAL A 88 9.33 1.03 -5.77
C VAL A 88 8.89 0.26 -4.54
N ASN A 89 8.77 0.93 -3.39
CA ASN A 89 8.34 0.30 -2.14
C ASN A 89 6.92 -0.30 -2.24
N LEU A 90 5.97 0.43 -2.84
CA LEU A 90 4.61 -0.09 -3.09
C LEU A 90 4.64 -1.31 -4.01
N SER A 91 5.53 -1.35 -5.01
CA SER A 91 5.65 -2.53 -5.88
C SER A 91 6.16 -3.77 -5.14
N ILE A 92 7.08 -3.59 -4.19
CA ILE A 92 7.60 -4.68 -3.36
C ILE A 92 6.51 -5.19 -2.41
N MET A 93 5.71 -4.28 -1.85
CA MET A 93 4.52 -4.65 -1.09
C MET A 93 3.56 -5.50 -1.96
N LEU A 94 3.21 -5.05 -3.16
CA LEU A 94 2.33 -5.81 -4.06
C LEU A 94 2.92 -7.17 -4.42
N GLU A 95 4.22 -7.25 -4.71
CA GLU A 95 4.90 -8.53 -4.99
C GLU A 95 4.79 -9.49 -3.80
N SER A 96 5.00 -9.01 -2.58
CA SER A 96 4.88 -9.87 -1.39
C SER A 96 3.49 -10.47 -1.23
N LEU A 97 2.44 -9.70 -1.53
CA LEU A 97 1.03 -10.10 -1.37
C LEU A 97 0.46 -10.84 -2.58
N PHE A 98 0.91 -10.54 -3.79
CA PHE A 98 0.22 -10.98 -5.02
C PHE A 98 1.12 -11.74 -6.00
N ALA A 99 2.44 -11.81 -5.75
CA ALA A 99 3.30 -12.63 -6.59
C ALA A 99 2.95 -14.12 -6.43
N PRO A 100 2.83 -14.86 -7.54
CA PRO A 100 2.72 -16.32 -7.54
C PRO A 100 4.02 -16.99 -7.08
N LEU A 101 3.98 -18.29 -6.84
CA LEU A 101 5.20 -19.07 -6.61
C LEU A 101 6.05 -19.26 -7.89
N SER A 102 5.47 -19.13 -9.08
CA SER A 102 6.17 -19.23 -10.38
C SER A 102 6.63 -17.87 -10.90
N ASN A 103 7.87 -17.74 -11.38
CA ASN A 103 8.40 -16.44 -11.82
C ASN A 103 8.02 -16.01 -13.25
N THR A 104 7.21 -16.78 -13.97
CA THR A 104 6.77 -16.43 -15.32
C THR A 104 5.68 -15.37 -15.29
N GLU A 105 5.78 -14.34 -16.13
CA GLU A 105 4.75 -13.29 -16.28
C GLU A 105 4.37 -12.57 -14.97
N LEU A 106 5.35 -12.32 -14.10
CA LEU A 106 5.15 -11.79 -12.74
C LEU A 106 4.20 -10.57 -12.70
N SER A 107 4.43 -9.54 -13.51
CA SER A 107 3.58 -8.34 -13.53
C SER A 107 2.15 -8.60 -14.01
N HIS A 108 1.94 -9.61 -14.88
CA HIS A 108 0.60 -10.00 -15.31
C HIS A 108 -0.15 -10.66 -14.15
N GLN A 109 0.48 -11.64 -13.50
CA GLN A 109 -0.12 -12.38 -12.40
C GLN A 109 -0.41 -11.49 -11.20
N ILE A 110 0.49 -10.56 -10.87
CA ILE A 110 0.25 -9.58 -9.81
C ILE A 110 -0.95 -8.70 -10.14
N ALA A 111 -1.00 -8.13 -11.35
CA ALA A 111 -2.12 -7.27 -11.75
C ALA A 111 -3.46 -8.01 -11.69
N TYR A 112 -3.49 -9.27 -12.12
CA TYR A 112 -4.67 -10.13 -12.06
C TYR A 112 -5.11 -10.41 -10.62
N ASN A 113 -4.19 -10.87 -9.77
CA ASN A 113 -4.48 -11.18 -8.37
C ASN A 113 -4.93 -9.93 -7.60
N PHE A 114 -4.25 -8.80 -7.82
CA PHE A 114 -4.59 -7.51 -7.23
C PHE A 114 -6.00 -7.06 -7.64
N CYS A 115 -6.30 -7.00 -8.94
CA CYS A 115 -7.60 -6.52 -9.39
C CYS A 115 -8.74 -7.42 -8.93
N TRP A 116 -8.52 -8.74 -8.93
CA TRP A 116 -9.51 -9.70 -8.44
C TRP A 116 -9.75 -9.53 -6.94
N PHE A 117 -8.68 -9.28 -6.17
CA PHE A 117 -8.77 -9.16 -4.72
C PHE A 117 -9.56 -7.93 -4.26
N ILE A 118 -9.41 -6.77 -4.90
CA ILE A 118 -10.11 -5.53 -4.46
C ILE A 118 -11.26 -5.08 -5.37
N GLY A 119 -11.37 -5.61 -6.59
CA GLY A 119 -12.44 -5.25 -7.53
C GLY A 119 -13.78 -5.89 -7.18
N THR A 120 -14.83 -5.07 -7.15
CA THR A 120 -16.21 -5.42 -6.80
C THR A 120 -17.00 -6.07 -7.94
N ASP A 121 -16.70 -5.66 -9.16
CA ASP A 121 -17.39 -6.05 -10.40
C ASP A 121 -16.41 -6.13 -11.58
N ILE A 122 -16.86 -6.67 -12.71
CA ILE A 122 -16.00 -6.91 -13.87
C ILE A 122 -15.37 -5.64 -14.44
N GLU A 123 -16.11 -4.53 -14.46
CA GLU A 123 -15.60 -3.26 -14.98
C GLU A 123 -14.58 -2.64 -14.02
N SER A 124 -14.83 -2.72 -12.71
CA SER A 124 -13.84 -2.32 -11.69
C SER A 124 -12.55 -3.13 -11.81
N ARG A 125 -12.64 -4.45 -11.99
CA ARG A 125 -11.49 -5.34 -12.15
C ARG A 125 -10.71 -4.99 -13.40
N ARG A 126 -11.38 -4.74 -14.53
CA ARG A 126 -10.75 -4.32 -15.78
C ARG A 126 -9.98 -3.01 -15.64
N ARG A 127 -10.58 -2.01 -14.98
CA ARG A 127 -9.92 -0.72 -14.69
C ARG A 127 -8.70 -0.89 -13.80
N LEU A 128 -8.85 -1.62 -12.69
CA LEU A 128 -7.77 -1.89 -11.73
C LEU A 128 -6.62 -2.68 -12.35
N TYR A 129 -6.92 -3.64 -13.21
CA TYR A 129 -5.93 -4.41 -13.95
C TYR A 129 -5.09 -3.49 -14.85
N SER A 130 -5.76 -2.67 -15.67
CA SER A 130 -5.07 -1.70 -16.55
C SER A 130 -4.24 -0.70 -15.74
N PHE A 131 -4.78 -0.20 -14.64
CA PHE A 131 -4.09 0.69 -13.72
C PHE A 131 -2.82 0.04 -13.14
N CYS A 132 -2.93 -1.18 -12.61
CA CYS A 132 -1.80 -1.91 -12.04
C CYS A 132 -0.71 -2.15 -13.09
N LYS A 133 -1.08 -2.48 -14.34
CA LYS A 133 -0.13 -2.64 -15.43
C LYS A 133 0.62 -1.34 -15.76
N LYS A 134 -0.07 -0.19 -15.76
CA LYS A 134 0.58 1.13 -15.93
C LYS A 134 1.55 1.41 -14.79
N PHE A 135 1.15 1.17 -13.55
CA PHE A 135 2.02 1.30 -12.38
C PHE A 135 3.29 0.43 -12.49
N TYR A 136 3.18 -0.82 -12.94
CA TYR A 136 4.36 -1.69 -13.15
C TYR A 136 5.25 -1.21 -14.31
N SER A 137 4.68 -0.57 -15.34
CA SER A 137 5.48 0.07 -16.38
C SER A 137 6.27 1.26 -15.84
N LEU A 138 5.63 2.13 -15.06
CA LEU A 138 6.30 3.25 -14.36
C LEU A 138 7.42 2.73 -13.44
N ARG A 139 7.15 1.73 -12.61
CA ARG A 139 8.15 1.10 -11.73
C ARG A 139 9.32 0.52 -12.53
N SER A 140 9.05 -0.13 -13.66
CA SER A 140 10.10 -0.65 -14.54
C SER A 140 11.01 0.46 -15.06
N LYS A 141 10.46 1.61 -15.49
CA LYS A 141 11.26 2.79 -15.87
C LYS A 141 12.19 3.23 -14.74
N ILE A 142 11.64 3.39 -13.53
CA ILE A 142 12.39 3.84 -12.34
C ILE A 142 13.57 2.91 -12.04
N VAL A 143 13.32 1.59 -11.94
CA VAL A 143 14.37 0.63 -11.53
C VAL A 143 15.45 0.40 -12.60
N HIS A 144 15.15 0.72 -13.86
CA HIS A 144 16.12 0.68 -14.95
C HIS A 144 16.83 2.02 -15.19
N GLY A 145 16.62 3.00 -14.31
CA GLY A 145 17.32 4.29 -14.36
C GLY A 145 16.78 5.27 -15.40
N ASN A 146 15.60 5.02 -15.98
CA ASN A 146 14.92 6.00 -16.81
C ASN A 146 14.28 7.08 -15.94
N VAL A 147 14.29 8.32 -16.41
CA VAL A 147 13.58 9.43 -15.76
C VAL A 147 12.09 9.34 -16.11
N PRO A 148 11.20 9.00 -15.16
CA PRO A 148 9.77 8.93 -15.43
C PRO A 148 9.16 10.32 -15.63
N ASP A 149 8.02 10.38 -16.32
CA ASP A 149 7.26 11.62 -16.45
C ASP A 149 6.66 12.03 -15.09
N GLN A 150 6.80 13.31 -14.75
CA GLN A 150 6.36 13.81 -13.44
C GLN A 150 4.84 13.73 -13.27
N ASN A 151 4.06 13.94 -14.35
CA ASN A 151 2.60 13.80 -14.29
C ASN A 151 2.19 12.35 -14.07
N GLU A 152 2.92 11.40 -14.67
CA GLU A 152 2.74 9.97 -14.44
C GLU A 152 3.00 9.59 -12.96
N LEU A 153 4.06 10.13 -12.34
CA LEU A 153 4.37 9.92 -10.92
C LEU A 153 3.27 10.45 -9.99
N VAL A 154 2.88 11.72 -10.13
CA VAL A 154 1.89 12.36 -9.24
C VAL A 154 0.48 11.81 -9.42
N THR A 155 0.20 11.16 -10.55
CA THR A 155 -1.09 10.51 -10.80
C THR A 155 -1.10 9.08 -10.28
N LEU A 156 -0.14 8.25 -10.69
CA LEU A 156 -0.17 6.81 -10.43
C LEU A 156 0.20 6.44 -9.00
N ILE A 157 1.14 7.15 -8.38
CA ILE A 157 1.68 6.74 -7.07
C ILE A 157 0.71 7.02 -5.92
N PRO A 158 0.09 8.22 -5.81
CA PRO A 158 -0.94 8.44 -4.79
C PRO A 158 -2.15 7.51 -4.94
N GLU A 159 -2.56 7.24 -6.18
CA GLU A 159 -3.66 6.31 -6.45
C GLU A 159 -3.29 4.86 -6.07
N MET A 160 -2.08 4.40 -6.40
CA MET A 160 -1.63 3.08 -6.01
C MET A 160 -1.48 2.97 -4.48
N PHE A 161 -0.98 4.03 -3.83
CA PHE A 161 -0.88 4.08 -2.38
C PHE A 161 -2.25 3.87 -1.72
N ARG A 162 -3.30 4.57 -2.19
CA ARG A 162 -4.68 4.39 -1.72
C ARG A 162 -5.15 2.94 -1.88
N HIS A 163 -4.93 2.34 -3.04
CA HIS A 163 -5.30 0.95 -3.26
C HIS A 163 -4.52 -0.03 -2.36
N CYS A 164 -3.23 0.22 -2.13
CA CYS A 164 -2.44 -0.54 -1.18
C CYS A 164 -2.97 -0.37 0.26
N SER A 165 -3.43 0.82 0.64
CA SER A 165 -4.12 1.02 1.93
C SER A 165 -5.38 0.16 2.02
N ASP A 166 -6.19 0.09 0.97
CA ASP A 166 -7.42 -0.70 0.93
C ASP A 166 -7.12 -2.20 1.02
N VAL A 167 -6.08 -2.67 0.32
CA VAL A 167 -5.57 -4.04 0.42
C VAL A 167 -5.20 -4.39 1.87
N LEU A 168 -4.37 -3.56 2.50
CA LEU A 168 -3.91 -3.80 3.87
C LEU A 168 -5.08 -3.77 4.86
N LYS A 169 -5.98 -2.79 4.76
CA LYS A 169 -7.20 -2.75 5.59
C LYS A 169 -8.01 -4.03 5.43
N LYS A 170 -8.23 -4.47 4.19
CA LYS A 170 -9.00 -5.70 3.91
C LYS A 170 -8.36 -6.94 4.53
N ILE A 171 -7.04 -7.08 4.45
CA ILE A 171 -6.31 -8.22 5.02
C ILE A 171 -6.27 -8.14 6.55
N LEU A 172 -5.91 -6.98 7.11
CA LEU A 172 -5.67 -6.81 8.55
C LEU A 172 -6.95 -6.82 9.37
N LEU A 173 -8.09 -6.44 8.79
CA LEU A 173 -9.39 -6.45 9.47
C LEU A 173 -10.14 -7.77 9.31
N ASN A 174 -9.55 -8.76 8.63
CA ASN A 174 -10.16 -10.07 8.43
C ASN A 174 -9.17 -11.16 8.85
N GLU A 175 -9.49 -11.84 9.96
CA GLU A 175 -8.61 -12.86 10.57
C GLU A 175 -8.31 -14.04 9.63
N GLU A 176 -9.28 -14.46 8.82
CA GLU A 176 -9.10 -15.51 7.82
C GLU A 176 -8.10 -15.08 6.73
N LEU A 177 -8.27 -13.86 6.20
CA LEU A 177 -7.35 -13.31 5.20
C LEU A 177 -5.96 -13.08 5.79
N LEU A 178 -5.87 -12.62 7.03
CA LEU A 178 -4.59 -12.50 7.73
C LEU A 178 -3.88 -13.85 7.80
N HIS A 179 -4.58 -14.92 8.17
CA HIS A 179 -4.01 -16.26 8.17
C HIS A 179 -3.59 -16.71 6.76
N ILE A 180 -4.40 -16.46 5.74
CA ILE A 180 -4.10 -16.88 4.36
C ILE A 180 -2.84 -16.17 3.83
N PHE A 181 -2.75 -14.86 4.01
CA PHE A 181 -1.66 -14.06 3.46
C PHE A 181 -0.36 -14.17 4.26
N ASP A 182 -0.40 -14.66 5.51
CA ASP A 182 0.81 -14.94 6.31
C ASP A 182 1.57 -16.19 5.82
N ASP A 183 0.94 -17.02 4.99
CA ASP A 183 1.52 -18.25 4.44
C ASP A 183 1.55 -18.22 2.91
N LYS A 184 2.76 -18.32 2.33
CA LYS A 184 2.96 -18.25 0.87
C LYS A 184 2.20 -19.34 0.10
N LYS A 185 2.06 -20.55 0.65
CA LYS A 185 1.36 -21.66 -0.01
C LYS A 185 -0.15 -21.43 0.03
N LYS A 186 -0.69 -21.05 1.20
CA LYS A 186 -2.13 -20.76 1.35
C LYS A 186 -2.56 -19.60 0.45
N LYS A 187 -1.74 -18.55 0.35
CA LYS A 187 -1.92 -17.43 -0.56
C LYS A 187 -1.96 -17.86 -2.03
N ASP A 188 -1.02 -18.70 -2.46
CA ASP A 188 -0.96 -19.20 -3.84
C ASP A 188 -2.17 -20.09 -4.17
N GLU A 189 -2.57 -20.97 -3.24
CA GLU A 189 -3.78 -21.78 -3.35
C GLU A 189 -5.05 -20.93 -3.40
N PHE A 190 -5.12 -19.87 -2.59
CA PHE A 190 -6.22 -18.92 -2.60
C PHE A 190 -6.42 -18.32 -4.00
N PHE A 191 -5.36 -17.81 -4.63
CA PHE A 191 -5.48 -17.25 -5.98
C PHE A 191 -5.74 -18.32 -7.06
N LYS A 192 -5.12 -19.51 -6.96
CA LYS A 192 -5.38 -20.62 -7.89
C LYS A 192 -6.82 -21.08 -7.88
N LYS A 193 -7.41 -21.27 -6.69
CA LYS A 193 -8.80 -21.72 -6.54
C LYS A 193 -9.77 -20.73 -7.18
N ASN A 194 -9.44 -19.44 -7.12
CA ASN A 194 -10.24 -18.37 -7.70
C ASN A 194 -10.14 -18.29 -9.24
N ILE A 195 -9.02 -18.71 -9.83
CA ILE A 195 -8.88 -18.84 -11.30
C ILE A 195 -9.85 -19.92 -11.84
N PHE A 196 -9.96 -21.06 -11.17
CA PHE A 196 -10.78 -22.18 -11.66
C PHE A 196 -12.27 -22.08 -11.31
N ASN A 197 -12.62 -21.33 -10.26
CA ASN A 197 -14.03 -21.13 -9.88
C ASN A 197 -14.77 -20.07 -10.71
N HIS A 198 -14.05 -19.33 -11.56
CA HIS A 198 -14.61 -18.30 -12.45
C HIS A 198 -14.02 -18.46 -13.84
N SER A 199 -14.36 -19.57 -14.52
CA SER A 199 -14.44 -19.52 -15.99
C SER A 199 -15.63 -18.64 -16.37
N PRO A 200 -15.53 -17.84 -17.45
CA PRO A 200 -16.60 -16.94 -17.90
C PRO A 200 -17.94 -17.65 -18.10
#